data_AF-A0A3F2REY1-F1
#
_entry.id   AF-A0A3F2REY1-F1
#
_cell.length_a   1.000
_cell.length_b   1.000
_cell.length_c   1.000
_cell.angle_alpha   90.00
_cell.angle_beta   90.00
_cell.angle_gamma   90.00
#
_symmetry.space_group_name_H-M   'P 1'
#
loop_
_entity.id
_entity.type
_entity.pdbx_description
1 polymer ?
#
loop_
_entity_poly.entity_id
_entity_poly.type
_entity_poly.pdbx_seq_one_letter_code
_entity_poly.pdbx_strand_id
1 'polypeptide(L)'
;MAFLLRSLFLFIATELFLNSNHHAFASIAPRSYFSSNARTSQPPSDPVIFDAANFAVDQLKDLSDSGIYMTLSLAKIHEAATELGDFHYVIHLKVALASPYFRSKQDVEDFEVMVLESKPRVEERASGNFNASRSIAIDEFPVMDEDAIERFWVQKVEERRRRRWELFEKWEREGEVEDEQQVEPEQSEHVDPTKAKPAKSPREIQKQMLTLEELHAMPTKQLRQLLTTPESTTQLRAAISAILDDRLTLLEQREEAPYMPGKPQQEAPKLTLHRDEL
;
A
#
# COMPACT_ATOMS: atom_id res chain seq x y z
N MET A 1 1.01 -7.44 -48.83
CA MET A 1 0.93 -6.17 -49.60
C MET A 1 -0.41 -5.54 -49.28
N ALA A 2 -0.58 -4.38 -48.67
CA ALA A 2 0.22 -3.38 -47.98
C ALA A 2 -0.79 -2.23 -47.70
N PHE A 3 -0.50 -1.38 -46.71
CA PHE A 3 -1.28 -0.19 -46.25
C PHE A 3 -2.46 -0.52 -45.31
N LEU A 4 -2.33 -0.50 -43.98
CA LEU A 4 -1.50 0.28 -43.06
C LEU A 4 -1.80 1.80 -43.07
N LEU A 5 -2.11 2.30 -41.87
CA LEU A 5 -2.19 3.70 -41.39
C LEU A 5 -3.37 4.57 -41.87
N ARG A 6 -4.32 4.81 -40.96
CA ARG A 6 -4.69 6.15 -40.41
C ARG A 6 -6.03 6.08 -39.69
N SER A 7 -6.01 5.94 -38.36
CA SER A 7 -6.77 6.82 -37.46
C SER A 7 -6.38 6.50 -36.02
N LEU A 8 -5.21 7.03 -35.64
CA LEU A 8 -4.78 7.26 -34.27
C LEU A 8 -5.49 8.53 -33.79
N PHE A 9 -5.83 8.61 -32.50
CA PHE A 9 -6.50 9.70 -31.77
C PHE A 9 -8.04 9.71 -31.80
N LEU A 10 -8.65 9.08 -30.79
CA LEU A 10 -9.39 9.76 -29.72
C LEU A 10 -10.12 8.69 -28.90
N PHE A 11 -9.57 8.32 -27.74
CA PHE A 11 -10.37 8.07 -26.54
C PHE A 11 -9.45 8.24 -25.33
N ILE A 12 -9.37 9.50 -24.90
CA ILE A 12 -8.88 9.92 -23.59
C ILE A 12 -10.04 9.64 -22.62
N ALA A 13 -9.92 8.58 -21.82
CA ALA A 13 -10.70 8.22 -20.65
C ALA A 13 -10.26 6.78 -20.35
N THR A 14 -9.53 6.43 -19.31
CA THR A 14 -9.74 6.71 -17.89
C THR A 14 -8.55 6.08 -17.17
N GLU A 15 -7.73 6.85 -16.47
CA GLU A 15 -6.98 6.40 -15.27
C GLU A 15 -6.19 7.60 -14.72
N LEU A 16 -6.91 8.68 -14.46
CA LEU A 16 -6.59 9.49 -13.29
C LEU A 16 -7.41 8.86 -12.18
N PHE A 17 -6.81 7.91 -11.47
CA PHE A 17 -7.19 7.68 -10.08
C PHE A 17 -7.10 9.05 -9.41
N LEU A 18 -8.27 9.65 -9.20
CA LEU A 18 -8.40 10.77 -8.29
C LEU A 18 -7.87 10.27 -6.96
N ASN A 19 -6.64 10.72 -6.68
CA ASN A 19 -6.08 10.77 -5.37
C ASN A 19 -6.95 11.75 -4.59
N SER A 20 -8.09 11.24 -4.12
CA SER A 20 -8.95 11.92 -3.17
C SER A 20 -8.22 11.92 -1.84
N ASN A 21 -7.19 12.75 -1.74
CA ASN A 21 -6.90 13.43 -0.49
C ASN A 21 -8.15 14.26 -0.16
N HIS A 22 -9.16 13.60 0.40
CA HIS A 22 -10.22 14.26 1.15
C HIS A 22 -9.56 14.82 2.42
N HIS A 23 -8.74 15.85 2.23
CA HIS A 23 -8.50 16.82 3.27
C HIS A 23 -9.88 17.34 3.66
N ALA A 24 -10.32 16.92 4.84
CA ALA A 24 -11.55 17.34 5.49
C ALA A 24 -11.63 18.88 5.52
N PHE A 25 -12.23 19.48 4.50
CA PHE A 25 -12.45 20.93 4.46
C PHE A 25 -13.68 21.34 5.27
N ALA A 26 -14.51 20.39 5.71
CA ALA A 26 -15.72 20.66 6.47
C ALA A 26 -15.53 20.34 7.95
N SER A 27 -14.57 20.97 8.65
CA SER A 27 -14.46 20.84 10.11
C SER A 27 -15.83 21.07 10.77
N ILE A 28 -16.18 20.17 11.69
CA ILE A 28 -17.42 20.19 12.47
C ILE A 28 -17.37 21.30 13.56
N ALA A 29 -16.20 21.93 13.74
CA ALA A 29 -15.97 23.08 14.62
C ALA A 29 -17.05 24.17 14.48
N PRO A 30 -17.33 24.92 15.56
CA PRO A 30 -18.68 25.21 16.01
C PRO A 30 -19.42 26.10 15.03
N ARG A 31 -20.12 25.47 14.11
CA ARG A 31 -21.33 26.02 13.50
C ARG A 31 -22.46 25.86 14.52
N SER A 32 -23.54 26.63 14.41
CA SER A 32 -24.64 26.73 15.39
C SER A 32 -25.45 25.43 15.63
N TYR A 33 -24.93 24.27 15.23
CA TYR A 33 -25.56 22.95 15.29
C TYR A 33 -25.51 22.28 16.68
N PHE A 34 -24.63 22.76 17.56
CA PHE A 34 -24.32 22.07 18.81
C PHE A 34 -24.97 22.78 19.99
N SER A 35 -26.02 22.15 20.54
CA SER A 35 -26.64 22.55 21.80
C SER A 35 -26.01 21.77 22.95
N SER A 36 -25.83 22.41 24.10
CA SER A 36 -24.91 21.95 25.15
C SER A 36 -25.30 20.65 25.86
N ASN A 37 -26.53 20.15 25.69
CA ASN A 37 -27.04 19.03 26.50
C ASN A 37 -28.07 18.12 25.78
N ALA A 38 -28.37 18.35 24.51
CA ALA A 38 -29.39 17.58 23.80
C ALA A 38 -28.98 17.29 22.35
N ARG A 39 -29.38 16.11 21.87
CA ARG A 39 -29.26 15.75 20.45
C ARG A 39 -30.14 16.68 19.62
N THR A 40 -29.51 17.42 18.72
CA THR A 40 -30.22 18.29 17.77
C THR A 40 -30.35 17.55 16.45
N SER A 41 -31.57 17.26 16.02
CA SER A 41 -31.82 16.66 14.71
C SER A 41 -31.30 17.58 13.60
N GLN A 42 -30.61 16.98 12.62
CA GLN A 42 -30.09 17.67 11.44
C GLN A 42 -30.71 17.08 10.17
N PRO A 43 -30.91 17.90 9.13
CA PRO A 43 -31.42 17.40 7.86
C PRO A 43 -30.37 16.49 7.18
N PRO A 44 -30.76 15.34 6.62
CA PRO A 44 -29.84 14.46 5.89
C PRO A 44 -29.12 15.10 4.70
N SER A 45 -29.67 16.19 4.16
CA SER A 45 -29.11 16.96 3.05
C SER A 45 -28.06 18.00 3.49
N ASP A 46 -27.79 18.14 4.80
CA ASP A 46 -26.74 19.05 5.27
C ASP A 46 -25.37 18.56 4.77
N PRO A 47 -24.56 19.42 4.14
CA PRO A 47 -23.24 19.03 3.63
C PRO A 47 -22.30 18.48 4.72
N VAL A 48 -22.42 18.93 5.97
CA VAL A 48 -21.60 18.42 7.08
C VAL A 48 -22.01 17.00 7.45
N ILE A 49 -23.31 16.71 7.44
CA ILE A 49 -23.86 15.38 7.69
C ILE A 49 -23.45 14.42 6.57
N PHE A 50 -23.54 14.88 5.32
CA PHE A 50 -23.12 14.09 4.16
C PHE A 50 -21.61 13.81 4.17
N ASP A 51 -20.77 14.81 4.48
CA ASP A 51 -19.32 14.65 4.65
C ASP A 51 -19.00 13.63 5.74
N ALA A 52 -19.65 13.73 6.90
CA ALA A 52 -19.47 12.78 8.00
C ALA A 52 -19.89 11.35 7.62
N ALA A 53 -21.00 11.19 6.89
CA ALA A 53 -21.44 9.87 6.44
C ALA A 53 -20.46 9.25 5.43
N ASN A 54 -19.92 10.02 4.48
CA ASN A 54 -18.90 9.51 3.56
C ASN A 54 -17.60 9.19 4.28
N PHE A 55 -17.15 10.05 5.20
CA PHE A 55 -16.01 9.76 6.05
C PHE A 55 -16.18 8.43 6.78
N ALA A 56 -17.37 8.16 7.34
CA ALA A 56 -17.63 6.89 8.01
C ALA A 56 -17.55 5.69 7.08
N VAL A 57 -18.09 5.79 5.86
CA VAL A 57 -17.99 4.71 4.87
C VAL A 57 -16.54 4.47 4.46
N ASP A 58 -15.76 5.53 4.27
CA ASP A 58 -14.35 5.40 3.89
C ASP A 58 -13.52 4.78 5.03
N GLN A 59 -13.76 5.18 6.27
CA GLN A 59 -13.15 4.51 7.42
C GLN A 59 -13.55 3.03 7.52
N LEU A 60 -14.82 2.68 7.25
CA LEU A 60 -15.25 1.27 7.24
C LEU A 60 -14.56 0.47 6.13
N LYS A 61 -14.36 1.04 4.94
CA LYS A 61 -13.60 0.39 3.86
C LYS A 61 -12.20 0.03 4.35
N ASP A 62 -11.51 0.97 4.95
CA ASP A 62 -10.10 0.82 5.37
C ASP A 62 -9.91 -0.25 6.46
N LEU A 63 -10.96 -0.61 7.21
CA LEU A 63 -10.89 -1.64 8.26
C LEU A 63 -10.88 -3.08 7.72
N SER A 64 -11.06 -3.30 6.42
CA SER A 64 -11.17 -4.67 5.87
C SER A 64 -9.83 -5.26 5.45
N ASP A 65 -9.41 -6.30 6.18
CA ASP A 65 -8.23 -7.10 5.81
C ASP A 65 -8.42 -7.86 4.50
N SER A 66 -9.62 -8.39 4.23
CA SER A 66 -9.93 -9.09 2.97
C SER A 66 -10.13 -8.14 1.80
N GLY A 67 -10.41 -6.86 2.06
CA GLY A 67 -10.79 -5.87 1.05
C GLY A 67 -12.27 -5.93 0.65
N ILE A 68 -13.08 -6.80 1.25
CA ILE A 68 -14.50 -6.91 0.90
C ILE A 68 -15.30 -5.64 1.21
N TYR A 69 -14.91 -4.89 2.26
CA TYR A 69 -15.59 -3.63 2.58
C TYR A 69 -15.34 -2.53 1.56
N MET A 70 -14.37 -2.67 0.64
CA MET A 70 -14.20 -1.75 -0.51
C MET A 70 -15.47 -1.64 -1.36
N THR A 71 -16.34 -2.65 -1.28
CA THR A 71 -17.63 -2.69 -1.99
C THR A 71 -18.74 -1.91 -1.29
N LEU A 72 -18.53 -1.45 -0.04
CA LEU A 72 -19.51 -0.66 0.68
C LEU A 72 -19.66 0.71 0.02
N SER A 73 -20.92 1.15 -0.09
CA SER A 73 -21.25 2.49 -0.55
C SER A 73 -22.39 3.06 0.28
N LEU A 74 -22.41 4.39 0.44
CA LEU A 74 -23.50 5.08 1.12
C LEU A 74 -24.73 5.09 0.21
N ALA A 75 -25.79 4.37 0.57
CA ALA A 75 -27.04 4.36 -0.19
C ALA A 75 -27.96 5.51 0.22
N LYS A 76 -28.12 5.72 1.54
CA LYS A 76 -29.02 6.74 2.09
C LYS A 76 -28.63 7.13 3.51
N ILE A 77 -28.95 8.36 3.90
CA ILE A 77 -28.94 8.81 5.29
C ILE A 77 -30.40 8.94 5.74
N HIS A 78 -30.82 8.14 6.72
CA HIS A 78 -32.20 8.17 7.23
C HIS A 78 -32.37 9.27 8.26
N GLU A 79 -31.46 9.30 9.23
CA GLU A 79 -31.50 10.23 10.36
C GLU A 79 -30.10 10.72 10.70
N ALA A 80 -30.03 11.97 11.14
CA ALA A 80 -28.80 12.56 11.63
C ALA A 80 -29.10 13.45 12.84
N ALA A 81 -28.21 13.42 13.83
CA ALA A 81 -28.29 14.29 14.98
C ALA A 81 -26.89 14.72 15.43
N THR A 82 -26.77 15.95 15.90
CA THR A 82 -25.54 16.51 16.45
C THR A 82 -25.62 16.61 17.96
N GLU A 83 -24.50 16.34 18.64
CA GLU A 83 -24.38 16.42 20.09
C GLU A 83 -23.03 17.02 20.48
N LEU A 84 -23.05 17.93 21.46
CA LEU A 84 -21.83 18.53 22.00
C LEU A 84 -21.31 17.68 23.16
N GLY A 85 -20.40 16.75 22.89
CA GLY A 85 -19.68 16.03 23.94
C GLY A 85 -18.64 16.92 24.63
N ASP A 86 -18.07 16.50 25.76
CA ASP A 86 -17.07 17.29 26.48
C ASP A 86 -15.82 17.54 25.63
N PHE A 87 -15.31 16.47 25.00
CA PHE A 87 -14.07 16.47 24.22
C PHE A 87 -14.27 16.40 22.70
N HIS A 88 -15.47 16.02 22.24
CA HIS A 88 -15.76 15.78 20.83
C HIS A 88 -17.02 16.52 20.38
N TYR A 89 -17.05 16.91 19.11
CA TYR A 89 -18.30 17.10 18.39
C TYR A 89 -18.76 15.73 17.89
N VAL A 90 -20.00 15.35 18.20
CA VAL A 90 -20.53 14.03 17.87
C VAL A 90 -21.64 14.19 16.84
N ILE A 91 -21.56 13.40 15.77
CA ILE A 91 -22.64 13.26 14.79
C ILE A 91 -23.13 11.82 14.84
N HIS A 92 -24.36 11.64 15.30
CA HIS A 92 -25.08 10.37 15.26
C HIS A 92 -25.75 10.23 13.90
N LEU A 93 -25.54 9.10 13.23
CA LEU A 93 -26.04 8.82 11.90
C LEU A 93 -26.76 7.48 11.90
N LYS A 94 -27.94 7.45 11.27
CA LYS A 94 -28.59 6.22 10.84
C LYS A 94 -28.52 6.16 9.32
N VAL A 95 -27.68 5.26 8.79
CA VAL A 95 -27.35 5.19 7.37
C VAL A 95 -27.73 3.84 6.79
N ALA A 96 -28.10 3.84 5.52
CA ALA A 96 -28.22 2.65 4.71
C ALA A 96 -26.92 2.47 3.92
N LEU A 97 -26.25 1.34 4.10
CA LEU A 97 -25.08 0.97 3.30
C LEU A 97 -25.49 -0.05 2.25
N ALA A 98 -24.90 0.06 1.06
CA ALA A 98 -25.11 -0.88 -0.02
C ALA A 98 -23.87 -1.74 -0.27
N SER A 99 -24.08 -3.04 -0.43
CA SER A 99 -23.09 -4.00 -0.93
C SER A 99 -23.82 -5.26 -1.44
N PRO A 100 -23.42 -5.82 -2.60
CA PRO A 100 -23.99 -7.06 -3.11
C PRO A 100 -23.56 -8.29 -2.30
N TYR A 101 -22.68 -8.13 -1.31
CA TYR A 101 -22.05 -9.22 -0.57
C TYR A 101 -22.47 -9.27 0.90
N PHE A 102 -23.56 -8.61 1.30
CA PHE A 102 -24.09 -8.77 2.64
C PHE A 102 -24.54 -10.21 2.90
N ARG A 103 -24.36 -10.69 4.13
CA ARG A 103 -24.75 -12.04 4.54
C ARG A 103 -26.26 -12.27 4.44
N SER A 104 -27.06 -11.22 4.66
CA SER A 104 -28.52 -11.29 4.53
C SER A 104 -29.01 -11.52 3.09
N LYS A 105 -28.12 -11.34 2.10
CA LYS A 105 -28.43 -11.31 0.65
C LYS A 105 -29.34 -10.15 0.23
N GLN A 106 -29.47 -9.12 1.06
CA GLN A 106 -30.05 -7.85 0.68
C GLN A 106 -28.96 -6.95 0.07
N ASP A 107 -29.32 -6.11 -0.89
CA ASP A 107 -28.36 -5.17 -1.49
C ASP A 107 -28.07 -3.97 -0.58
N VAL A 108 -28.94 -3.71 0.40
CA VAL A 108 -28.91 -2.54 1.28
C VAL A 108 -29.30 -2.95 2.70
N GLU A 109 -28.51 -2.53 3.69
CA GLU A 109 -28.75 -2.75 5.12
C GLU A 109 -28.58 -1.44 5.91
N ASP A 110 -29.29 -1.31 7.04
CA ASP A 110 -29.28 -0.11 7.88
C ASP A 110 -28.32 -0.27 9.06
N PHE A 111 -27.55 0.78 9.36
CA PHE A 111 -26.53 0.82 10.41
C PHE A 111 -26.60 2.13 11.20
N GLU A 112 -26.25 2.03 12.48
CA GLU A 112 -26.08 3.18 13.37
C GLU A 112 -24.59 3.45 13.57
N VAL A 113 -24.17 4.66 13.19
CA VAL A 113 -22.77 5.08 13.19
C VAL A 113 -22.65 6.44 13.85
N MET A 114 -21.61 6.61 14.66
CA MET A 114 -21.23 7.88 15.27
C MET A 114 -19.91 8.35 14.67
N VAL A 115 -19.86 9.61 14.27
CA VAL A 115 -18.63 10.30 13.85
C VAL A 115 -18.25 11.28 14.94
N LEU A 116 -17.01 11.16 15.43
CA LEU A 116 -16.46 12.01 16.47
C LEU A 116 -15.37 12.89 15.87
N GLU A 117 -15.46 14.21 16.08
CA GLU A 117 -14.39 15.15 15.77
C GLU A 117 -13.83 15.75 17.06
N SER A 118 -12.53 15.62 17.28
CA SER A 118 -11.86 16.15 18.47
C SER A 118 -11.98 17.67 18.54
N LYS A 119 -12.38 18.21 19.69
CA LYS A 119 -12.37 19.66 19.91
C LYS A 119 -10.93 20.18 19.94
N PRO A 120 -10.67 21.37 19.36
CA PRO A 120 -9.35 21.96 19.41
C PRO A 120 -8.95 22.27 20.85
N ARG A 121 -7.70 21.94 21.20
CA ARG A 121 -7.14 22.26 22.51
C ARG A 121 -6.97 23.78 22.66
N VAL A 122 -6.91 24.27 23.90
CA VAL A 122 -6.74 25.70 24.19
C VAL A 122 -5.49 26.26 23.52
N GLU A 123 -4.40 25.48 23.52
CA GLU A 123 -3.12 25.83 22.90
C GLU A 123 -3.20 25.87 21.36
N GLU A 124 -3.89 24.90 20.75
CA GLU A 124 -4.10 24.84 19.29
C GLU A 124 -4.90 26.03 18.78
N ARG A 125 -5.93 26.46 19.55
CA ARG A 125 -6.70 27.68 19.24
C ARG A 125 -5.84 28.93 19.20
N ALA A 126 -4.82 29.03 20.05
CA ALA A 126 -3.90 30.16 20.06
C ALA A 126 -2.90 30.11 18.89
N SER A 127 -2.51 28.90 18.46
CA SER A 127 -1.57 28.69 17.36
C SER A 127 -2.20 28.87 15.96
N GLY A 128 -3.53 28.77 15.84
CA GLY A 128 -4.24 28.79 14.56
C GLY A 128 -4.06 27.52 13.71
N ASN A 129 -3.29 26.53 14.20
CA ASN A 129 -3.13 25.23 13.55
C ASN A 129 -4.12 24.23 14.17
N PHE A 130 -5.20 23.92 13.43
CA PHE A 130 -6.26 23.03 13.88
C PHE A 130 -6.12 21.65 13.25
N ASN A 131 -5.47 20.73 13.95
CA ASN A 131 -5.44 19.32 13.56
C ASN A 131 -6.61 18.60 14.22
N ALA A 132 -7.83 18.81 13.70
CA ALA A 132 -9.00 18.08 14.18
C ALA A 132 -8.91 16.62 13.74
N SER A 133 -8.75 15.71 14.70
CA SER A 133 -8.80 14.27 14.44
C SER A 133 -10.25 13.81 14.39
N ARG A 134 -10.56 12.96 13.41
CA ARG A 134 -11.88 12.32 13.27
C ARG A 134 -11.76 10.83 13.52
N SER A 135 -12.76 10.27 14.16
CA SER A 135 -12.90 8.82 14.34
C SER A 135 -14.36 8.42 14.20
N ILE A 136 -14.58 7.11 14.04
CA ILE A 136 -15.93 6.54 14.00
C ILE A 136 -16.13 5.54 15.13
N ALA A 137 -17.38 5.40 15.54
CA ALA A 137 -17.87 4.31 16.38
C ALA A 137 -19.12 3.72 15.73
N ILE A 138 -19.21 2.40 15.70
CA ILE A 138 -20.32 1.64 15.12
C ILE A 138 -20.71 0.55 16.10
N ASP A 139 -22.00 0.34 16.29
CA ASP A 139 -22.50 -0.66 17.23
C ASP A 139 -22.33 -2.08 16.69
N GLU A 140 -22.67 -2.29 15.41
CA GLU A 140 -22.57 -3.58 14.73
C GLU A 140 -21.91 -3.41 13.36
N PHE A 141 -20.87 -4.20 13.10
CA PHE A 141 -20.18 -4.20 11.82
C PHE A 141 -21.00 -4.94 10.76
N PRO A 142 -20.97 -4.50 9.48
CA PRO A 142 -21.65 -5.19 8.41
C PRO A 142 -21.14 -6.62 8.23
N VAL A 143 -22.04 -7.61 8.33
CA VAL A 143 -21.67 -9.02 8.17
C VAL A 143 -21.73 -9.39 6.70
N MET A 144 -20.60 -9.85 6.15
CA MET A 144 -20.49 -10.20 4.73
C MET A 144 -20.62 -11.71 4.49
N ASP A 145 -20.90 -12.06 3.25
CA ASP A 145 -20.96 -13.44 2.75
C ASP A 145 -19.59 -14.11 2.83
N GLU A 146 -19.51 -15.26 3.51
CA GLU A 146 -18.25 -15.98 3.77
C GLU A 146 -17.53 -16.37 2.46
N ASP A 147 -18.29 -16.90 1.49
CA ASP A 147 -17.75 -17.27 0.19
C ASP A 147 -17.19 -16.05 -0.56
N ALA A 148 -17.79 -14.87 -0.37
CA ALA A 148 -17.29 -13.64 -0.99
C ALA A 148 -16.00 -13.17 -0.30
N ILE A 149 -15.93 -13.24 1.03
CA ILE A 149 -14.72 -12.89 1.78
C ILE A 149 -13.52 -13.71 1.28
N GLU A 150 -13.70 -15.02 1.12
CA GLU A 150 -12.64 -15.89 0.61
C GLU A 150 -12.20 -15.49 -0.81
N ARG A 151 -13.14 -15.25 -1.72
CA ARG A 151 -12.81 -14.81 -3.10
C ARG A 151 -12.01 -13.52 -3.12
N PHE A 152 -12.43 -12.51 -2.35
CA PHE A 152 -11.71 -11.23 -2.27
C PHE A 152 -10.30 -11.40 -1.69
N TRP A 153 -10.15 -12.25 -0.66
CA TRP A 153 -8.86 -12.54 -0.08
C TRP A 153 -7.92 -13.25 -1.06
N VAL A 154 -8.41 -14.27 -1.77
CA VAL A 154 -7.65 -14.96 -2.82
C VAL A 154 -7.21 -13.95 -3.89
N GLN A 155 -8.12 -13.12 -4.38
CA GLN A 155 -7.80 -12.08 -5.38
C GLN A 155 -6.73 -11.10 -4.86
N LYS A 156 -6.85 -10.63 -3.62
CA LYS A 156 -5.87 -9.72 -2.99
C LYS A 156 -4.48 -10.37 -2.90
N VAL A 157 -4.41 -11.64 -2.53
CA VAL A 157 -3.16 -12.41 -2.46
C VAL A 157 -2.56 -12.64 -3.85
N GLU A 158 -3.38 -12.98 -4.84
CA GLU A 158 -2.95 -13.16 -6.23
C GLU A 158 -2.45 -11.86 -6.86
N GLU A 159 -3.15 -10.75 -6.63
CA GLU A 159 -2.71 -9.43 -7.07
C GLU A 159 -1.38 -9.06 -6.42
N ARG A 160 -1.22 -9.27 -5.10
CA ARG A 160 0.06 -9.05 -4.44
C ARG A 160 1.15 -9.97 -4.99
N ARG A 161 0.86 -11.24 -5.30
CA ARG A 161 1.81 -12.14 -5.97
C ARG A 161 2.21 -11.61 -7.35
N ARG A 162 1.26 -11.11 -8.15
CA ARG A 162 1.53 -10.53 -9.46
C ARG A 162 2.39 -9.27 -9.36
N ARG A 163 2.05 -8.34 -8.47
CA ARG A 163 2.86 -7.13 -8.21
C ARG A 163 4.28 -7.50 -7.80
N ARG A 164 4.44 -8.48 -6.91
CA ARG A 164 5.77 -9.00 -6.55
C ARG A 164 6.54 -9.52 -7.76
N TRP A 165 5.90 -10.26 -8.65
CA TRP A 165 6.55 -10.73 -9.88
C TRP A 165 6.93 -9.59 -10.83
N GLU A 166 6.09 -8.57 -10.99
CA GLU A 166 6.39 -7.39 -11.81
C GLU A 166 7.57 -6.59 -11.25
N LEU A 167 7.63 -6.41 -9.92
CA LEU A 167 8.77 -5.78 -9.25
C LEU A 167 10.04 -6.59 -9.45
N PHE A 168 9.95 -7.91 -9.35
CA PHE A 168 11.09 -8.78 -9.64
C PHE A 168 11.56 -8.66 -11.09
N GLU A 169 10.65 -8.65 -12.06
CA GLU A 169 11.01 -8.54 -13.47
C GLU A 169 11.65 -7.17 -13.78
N LYS A 170 11.07 -6.10 -13.24
CA LYS A 170 11.64 -4.75 -13.35
C LYS A 170 13.05 -4.71 -12.79
N TRP A 171 13.25 -5.30 -11.60
CA TRP A 171 14.54 -5.33 -10.95
C TRP A 171 15.57 -6.19 -11.70
N GLU A 172 15.16 -7.32 -12.28
CA GLU A 172 16.03 -8.13 -13.15
C GLU A 172 16.49 -7.33 -14.38
N ARG A 173 15.61 -6.54 -14.98
CA ARG A 173 15.94 -5.72 -16.15
C ARG A 173 16.88 -4.56 -15.81
N GLU A 174 16.69 -3.91 -14.66
CA GLU A 174 17.56 -2.81 -14.22
C GLU A 174 18.99 -3.30 -13.96
N GLY A 175 19.17 -4.48 -13.36
CA GLY A 175 20.48 -5.08 -13.15
C GLY A 175 21.21 -5.55 -14.43
N GLU A 176 20.52 -5.67 -15.58
CA GLU A 176 21.15 -6.05 -16.85
C GLU A 176 21.72 -4.86 -17.62
N VAL A 177 21.11 -3.68 -17.50
CA VAL A 177 21.52 -2.48 -18.24
C VAL A 177 22.82 -1.88 -17.69
N GLU A 178 23.10 -2.08 -16.41
CA GLU A 178 24.28 -1.53 -15.73
C GLU A 178 25.54 -2.39 -15.94
N ASP A 179 25.39 -3.71 -16.07
CA ASP A 179 26.49 -4.63 -16.42
C ASP A 179 26.98 -4.41 -17.87
N GLU A 180 26.10 -4.02 -18.79
CA GLU A 180 26.47 -3.77 -20.20
C GLU A 180 27.14 -2.41 -20.43
N GLN A 181 26.97 -1.43 -19.54
CA GLN A 181 27.62 -0.11 -19.65
C GLN A 181 29.02 -0.05 -19.05
N GLN A 182 29.50 -1.11 -18.38
CA GLN A 182 30.88 -1.22 -17.91
C GLN A 182 31.83 -1.94 -18.89
N VAL A 183 31.37 -2.28 -20.10
CA VAL A 183 32.21 -2.88 -21.15
C VAL A 183 32.43 -1.91 -22.32
N GLU A 184 33.03 -0.75 -22.04
CA GLU A 184 33.73 0.03 -23.06
C GLU A 184 35.20 -0.47 -23.14
N PRO A 185 35.71 -0.82 -24.34
CA PRO A 185 37.02 -1.42 -24.49
C PRO A 185 38.10 -0.33 -24.59
N GLU A 186 38.78 -0.03 -23.50
CA GLU A 186 40.06 0.69 -23.60
C GLU A 186 41.15 -0.27 -24.13
N GLN A 187 41.23 -0.34 -25.46
CA GLN A 187 42.43 -0.76 -26.18
C GLN A 187 43.36 0.44 -26.38
N SER A 188 44.54 0.44 -25.75
CA SER A 188 45.87 0.58 -26.40
C SER A 188 46.95 0.81 -25.33
N GLU A 189 47.75 -0.23 -25.07
CA GLU A 189 49.18 -0.32 -25.42
C GLU A 189 50.16 0.33 -24.42
N HIS A 190 50.78 -0.49 -23.57
CA HIS A 190 52.24 -0.67 -23.63
C HIS A 190 52.70 -1.97 -22.97
N VAL A 191 53.58 -2.67 -23.69
CA VAL A 191 54.20 -3.98 -23.46
C VAL A 191 55.10 -4.02 -22.20
N ASP A 192 55.01 -5.10 -21.43
CA ASP A 192 56.19 -5.70 -20.77
C ASP A 192 55.99 -7.23 -20.52
N PRO A 193 56.84 -8.14 -21.04
CA PRO A 193 56.59 -9.58 -20.99
C PRO A 193 57.48 -10.26 -19.95
N THR A 194 57.20 -10.20 -18.65
CA THR A 194 57.80 -11.16 -17.70
C THR A 194 57.04 -11.28 -16.38
N LYS A 195 56.12 -12.25 -16.29
CA LYS A 195 55.96 -13.19 -15.16
C LYS A 195 54.65 -13.96 -15.33
N ALA A 196 54.79 -15.22 -15.69
CA ALA A 196 53.73 -16.20 -15.55
C ALA A 196 53.30 -16.30 -14.07
N LYS A 197 52.03 -16.00 -13.81
CA LYS A 197 51.29 -16.50 -12.63
C LYS A 197 50.09 -17.28 -13.15
N PRO A 198 49.84 -18.49 -12.64
CA PRO A 198 48.85 -19.39 -13.21
C PRO A 198 47.43 -18.88 -12.99
N ALA A 199 46.66 -18.90 -14.07
CA ALA A 199 45.21 -18.78 -14.05
C ALA A 199 44.64 -19.89 -13.15
N LYS A 200 43.94 -19.51 -12.08
CA LYS A 200 43.10 -20.44 -11.32
C LYS A 200 41.96 -20.88 -12.22
N SER A 201 41.91 -22.18 -12.48
CA SER A 201 40.86 -22.83 -13.26
C SER A 201 39.48 -22.67 -12.60
N PRO A 202 38.36 -22.70 -13.36
CA PRO A 202 36.99 -22.57 -12.85
C PRO A 202 36.48 -23.74 -11.99
N ARG A 203 37.33 -24.69 -11.58
CA ARG A 203 36.91 -25.95 -10.95
C ARG A 203 37.09 -26.03 -9.43
N GLU A 204 37.57 -24.97 -8.78
CA GLU A 204 37.91 -24.99 -7.35
C GLU A 204 36.94 -24.19 -6.46
N ILE A 205 35.67 -24.07 -6.86
CA ILE A 205 34.57 -23.50 -6.05
C ILE A 205 33.76 -24.60 -5.33
N GLN A 206 34.00 -25.87 -5.64
CA GLN A 206 33.28 -26.97 -5.01
C GLN A 206 33.86 -27.25 -3.61
N LYS A 207 33.13 -26.82 -2.57
CA LYS A 207 33.25 -27.11 -1.12
C LYS A 207 33.62 -25.95 -0.20
N GLN A 208 33.50 -24.69 -0.61
CA GLN A 208 33.29 -23.65 0.41
C GLN A 208 31.84 -23.75 0.86
N MET A 209 31.63 -24.09 2.14
CA MET A 209 30.33 -23.88 2.78
C MET A 209 30.10 -22.37 2.77
N LEU A 210 29.43 -21.89 1.72
CA LEU A 210 28.96 -20.52 1.62
C LEU A 210 28.29 -20.17 2.95
N THR A 211 28.88 -19.22 3.65
CA THR A 211 28.34 -18.76 4.92
C THR A 211 27.08 -17.94 4.66
N LEU A 212 26.20 -17.86 5.66
CA LEU A 212 24.94 -17.14 5.54
C LEU A 212 25.18 -15.65 5.23
N GLU A 213 26.24 -15.06 5.80
CA GLU A 213 26.67 -13.68 5.54
C GLU A 213 27.13 -13.47 4.08
N GLU A 214 27.88 -14.42 3.51
CA GLU A 214 28.27 -14.36 2.10
C GLU A 214 27.05 -14.42 1.20
N LEU A 215 26.08 -15.29 1.48
CA LEU A 215 24.82 -15.36 0.71
C LEU A 215 24.03 -14.05 0.78
N HIS A 216 24.00 -13.38 1.94
CA HIS A 216 23.36 -12.07 2.06
C HIS A 216 24.08 -10.96 1.28
N ALA A 217 25.38 -11.10 1.03
CA ALA A 217 26.15 -10.14 0.24
C ALA A 217 26.07 -10.40 -1.28
N MET A 218 25.58 -11.57 -1.71
CA MET A 218 25.55 -11.92 -3.13
C MET A 218 24.46 -11.18 -3.92
N PRO A 219 24.70 -10.80 -5.18
CA PRO A 219 23.67 -10.31 -6.08
C PRO A 219 22.52 -11.32 -6.26
N THR A 220 21.30 -10.82 -6.36
CA THR A 220 20.07 -11.62 -6.50
C THR A 220 20.12 -12.56 -7.71
N LYS A 221 20.74 -12.11 -8.81
CA LYS A 221 20.96 -12.92 -10.03
C LYS A 221 21.85 -14.13 -9.76
N GLN A 222 22.94 -13.94 -9.01
CA GLN A 222 23.84 -15.02 -8.62
C GLN A 222 23.16 -16.01 -7.67
N LEU A 223 22.37 -15.51 -6.71
CA LEU A 223 21.55 -16.34 -5.82
C LEU A 223 20.57 -17.23 -6.62
N ARG A 224 19.90 -16.69 -7.63
CA ARG A 224 19.02 -17.47 -8.53
C ARG A 224 19.79 -18.47 -9.39
N GLN A 225 20.95 -18.09 -9.90
CA GLN A 225 21.81 -19.00 -10.66
C GLN A 225 22.26 -20.18 -9.78
N LEU A 226 22.54 -19.95 -8.49
CA LEU A 226 22.81 -21.02 -7.54
C LEU A 226 21.59 -21.94 -7.31
N LEU A 227 20.36 -21.41 -7.34
CA LEU A 227 19.14 -22.23 -7.26
C LEU A 227 18.94 -23.14 -8.50
N THR A 228 19.37 -22.70 -9.69
CA THR A 228 19.23 -23.52 -10.92
C THR A 228 20.30 -24.60 -11.04
N THR A 229 21.40 -24.51 -10.29
CA THR A 229 22.41 -25.56 -10.26
C THR A 229 21.88 -26.83 -9.58
N PRO A 230 22.03 -28.02 -10.20
CA PRO A 230 21.58 -29.28 -9.62
C PRO A 230 22.41 -29.71 -8.40
N GLU A 231 23.56 -29.08 -8.16
CA GLU A 231 24.49 -29.39 -7.07
C GLU A 231 24.16 -28.67 -5.74
N SER A 232 23.18 -27.75 -5.72
CA SER A 232 22.80 -27.03 -4.50
C SER A 232 22.03 -27.93 -3.52
N THR A 233 22.49 -27.97 -2.27
CA THR A 233 21.84 -28.75 -1.21
C THR A 233 20.48 -28.16 -0.83
N THR A 234 19.56 -28.97 -0.32
CA THR A 234 18.23 -28.52 0.12
C THR A 234 18.31 -27.38 1.15
N GLN A 235 19.31 -27.43 2.04
CA GLN A 235 19.56 -26.39 3.04
C GLN A 235 20.02 -25.07 2.39
N LEU A 236 20.94 -25.15 1.42
CA LEU A 236 21.40 -23.97 0.69
C LEU A 236 20.27 -23.35 -0.13
N ARG A 237 19.43 -24.16 -0.79
CA ARG A 237 18.26 -23.68 -1.52
C ARG A 237 17.27 -22.97 -0.60
N ALA A 238 16.97 -23.53 0.57
CA ALA A 238 16.07 -22.93 1.54
C ALA A 238 16.63 -21.59 2.07
N ALA A 239 17.93 -21.52 2.36
CA ALA A 239 18.59 -20.28 2.80
C ALA A 239 18.56 -19.20 1.71
N ILE A 240 18.85 -19.58 0.45
CA ILE A 240 18.79 -18.65 -0.68
C ILE A 240 17.35 -18.15 -0.89
N SER A 241 16.34 -19.04 -0.83
CA SER A 241 14.94 -18.64 -0.94
C SER A 241 14.52 -17.66 0.16
N ALA A 242 14.91 -17.91 1.41
CA ALA A 242 14.63 -17.01 2.52
C ALA A 242 15.25 -15.61 2.31
N ILE A 243 16.51 -15.54 1.83
CA ILE A 243 17.18 -14.26 1.54
C ILE A 243 16.47 -13.49 0.42
N LEU A 244 16.00 -14.19 -0.62
CA LEU A 244 15.24 -13.58 -1.70
C LEU A 244 13.87 -13.06 -1.22
N ASP A 245 13.20 -13.81 -0.35
CA ASP A 245 11.93 -13.41 0.28
C ASP A 245 12.10 -12.19 1.20
N ASP A 246 13.19 -12.13 1.98
CA ASP A 246 13.52 -11.00 2.84
C ASP A 246 13.77 -9.73 2.02
N ARG A 247 14.59 -9.82 0.96
CA ARG A 247 14.87 -8.68 0.06
C ARG A 247 13.60 -8.16 -0.61
N LEU A 248 12.74 -9.07 -1.04
CA LEU A 248 11.44 -8.71 -1.62
C LEU A 248 10.55 -7.98 -0.62
N THR A 249 10.48 -8.48 0.62
CA THR A 249 9.70 -7.86 1.69
C THR A 249 10.18 -6.43 1.96
N LEU A 250 11.49 -6.19 1.93
CA LEU A 250 12.06 -4.84 2.08
C LEU A 250 11.72 -3.92 0.92
N LEU A 251 11.65 -4.44 -0.31
CA LEU A 251 11.21 -3.67 -1.48
C LEU A 251 9.74 -3.30 -1.39
N GLU A 252 8.87 -4.24 -1.00
CA GLU A 252 7.45 -3.95 -0.75
C GLU A 252 7.28 -2.86 0.32
N GLN A 253 8.02 -2.94 1.42
CA GLN A 253 7.99 -1.90 2.46
C GLN A 253 8.45 -0.54 1.95
N ARG A 254 9.44 -0.50 1.04
CA ARG A 254 9.94 0.75 0.44
C ARG A 254 8.90 1.37 -0.51
N GLU A 255 8.17 0.56 -1.28
CA GLU A 255 7.09 1.04 -2.13
C GLU A 255 5.82 1.42 -1.37
N GLU A 256 5.53 0.76 -0.25
CA GLU A 256 4.38 1.10 0.61
C GLU A 256 4.65 2.34 1.50
N ALA A 257 5.91 2.66 1.81
CA ALA A 257 6.32 3.83 2.61
C ALA A 257 5.76 5.19 2.13
N PRO A 258 5.73 5.54 0.82
CA PRO A 258 5.12 6.79 0.36
C PRO A 258 3.58 6.85 0.47
N TYR A 259 2.89 5.74 0.75
CA TYR A 259 1.42 5.67 0.81
C TYR A 259 0.86 5.61 2.23
N MET A 260 1.71 5.69 3.27
CA MET A 260 1.29 5.71 4.67
C MET A 260 1.22 7.16 5.21
N PRO A 261 0.03 7.78 5.33
CA PRO A 261 -0.09 9.12 5.90
C PRO A 261 0.27 9.10 7.39
N GLY A 262 1.27 9.91 7.79
CA GLY A 262 1.49 10.28 9.19
C GLY A 262 2.59 9.55 9.98
N LYS A 263 3.40 8.68 9.37
CA LYS A 263 4.65 8.24 10.03
C LYS A 263 5.77 9.24 9.74
N PRO A 264 6.53 9.73 10.75
CA PRO A 264 7.78 10.42 10.47
C PRO A 264 8.64 9.48 9.62
N GLN A 265 9.29 10.02 8.58
CA GLN A 265 10.33 9.33 7.81
C GLN A 265 11.36 8.75 8.79
N GLN A 266 11.12 7.52 9.25
CA GLN A 266 12.17 6.72 9.85
C GLN A 266 13.08 6.38 8.68
N GLU A 267 14.33 6.84 8.75
CA GLU A 267 15.37 6.39 7.85
C GLU A 267 15.25 4.87 7.73
N ALA A 268 14.94 4.40 6.52
CA ALA A 268 14.88 2.99 6.23
C ALA A 268 16.19 2.35 6.76
N PRO A 269 16.13 1.15 7.37
CA PRO A 269 17.34 0.47 7.80
C PRO A 269 18.31 0.46 6.63
N LYS A 270 19.52 1.02 6.83
CA LYS A 270 20.58 1.04 5.83
C LYS A 270 20.89 -0.40 5.46
N LEU A 271 20.31 -0.87 4.37
CA LEU A 271 20.91 -1.94 3.60
C LEU A 271 22.29 -1.42 3.18
N THR A 272 23.34 -2.17 3.48
CA THR A 272 24.63 -2.02 2.81
C THR A 272 24.43 -2.43 1.35
N LEU A 273 23.79 -1.54 0.60
CA LEU A 273 23.73 -1.57 -0.85
C LEU A 273 25.10 -1.10 -1.33
N HIS A 274 25.75 -1.91 -2.17
CA HIS A 274 27.04 -1.54 -2.74
C HIS A 274 26.83 -0.39 -3.74
N ARG A 275 27.88 0.40 -3.98
CA ARG A 275 27.83 1.68 -4.72
C ARG A 275 27.34 1.57 -6.18
N ASP A 276 27.12 0.36 -6.66
CA ASP A 276 26.44 0.03 -7.91
C ASP A 276 24.89 0.00 -7.75
N GLU A 277 24.33 0.50 -6.64
CA GLU A 277 22.89 0.42 -6.32
C GLU A 277 22.31 1.79 -5.86
N LEU A 278 22.66 2.89 -6.56
CA LEU A 278 22.05 4.23 -6.43
C LEU A 278 21.40 4.70 -7.73
#